data_AF-A0A8X6M7F0-F1
#
_entry.id   AF-A0A8X6M7F0-F1
#
_cell.length_a   1.000
_cell.length_b   1.000
_cell.length_c   1.000
_cell.angle_alpha   90.00
_cell.angle_beta   90.00
_cell.angle_gamma   90.00
#
_symmetry.space_group_name_H-M   'P 1'
#
loop_
_entity.id
_entity.type
_entity.pdbx_description
1 polymer ?
#
loop_
_entity_poly.entity_id
_entity_poly.type
_entity_poly.pdbx_seq_one_letter_code
_entity_poly.pdbx_strand_id
1 'polypeptide(L)'
;MSDDAYESSLLINADRLDSSEIKPLQNSSSASYTARTVDWCSKKCTVNLLKRRVPIIEWLPKYSIEDLKGDLIAGMTVALTVIPQGLALASLANLPPQYGLYTAFMGCFMYTIFGSCKDLTIGPTAIMSLMTAEHTAAGGVVYVILITFLSGCIQLLMGILNLGFLVTFISSSVVSGFTSAAAITIATTQISGIFGMNSKSEGFIDDVYNFFSGISQGNIRYWDMTMGFCSIAFLLMLKYCNRLQWTCCGSSMQRIMETLLRTVSIARNALLVLSCAGIAAILISYDIDELSLTHSVKAGLPPFELPSFSYHSFDNATNQTIDKDFLDIVEDMGSGLVIIPLLCLLEAIAIAKSF
;
A
#
# COMPACT_ATOMS: atom_id res chain seq x y z
N MET A 1 33.18 -44.76 -37.88
CA MET A 1 33.24 -45.47 -39.17
C MET A 1 32.02 -46.38 -39.20
N SER A 2 30.78 -45.87 -39.23
CA SER A 2 30.07 -45.12 -40.29
C SER A 2 30.23 -45.71 -41.68
N ASP A 3 29.19 -46.07 -42.42
CA ASP A 3 27.81 -46.46 -42.12
C ASP A 3 27.35 -47.01 -43.48
N ASP A 4 27.58 -48.32 -43.70
CA ASP A 4 27.03 -49.04 -44.85
C ASP A 4 25.66 -49.61 -44.46
N ALA A 5 24.75 -49.58 -45.43
CA ALA A 5 23.37 -50.04 -45.39
C ALA A 5 22.36 -49.04 -44.82
N TYR A 6 21.76 -48.22 -45.69
CA TYR A 6 20.29 -47.98 -45.74
C TYR A 6 19.87 -47.20 -47.01
N GLU A 7 20.64 -47.28 -48.10
CA GLU A 7 20.33 -46.61 -49.38
C GLU A 7 19.59 -47.54 -50.37
N SER A 8 18.53 -48.21 -49.92
CA SER A 8 17.67 -49.04 -50.76
C SER A 8 16.33 -49.30 -50.10
N SER A 9 15.46 -48.29 -50.04
CA SER A 9 14.01 -48.47 -49.90
C SER A 9 13.31 -47.11 -49.90
N LEU A 10 12.82 -46.68 -51.07
CA LEU A 10 11.58 -45.88 -51.26
C LEU A 10 11.55 -45.28 -52.68
N LEU A 11 11.64 -46.15 -53.68
CA LEU A 11 11.21 -45.88 -55.05
C LEU A 11 10.01 -46.78 -55.38
N ILE A 12 8.84 -46.55 -54.77
CA ILE A 12 7.55 -47.05 -55.30
C ILE A 12 6.43 -46.09 -54.87
N ASN A 13 6.01 -45.21 -55.79
CA ASN A 13 4.62 -44.75 -56.04
C ASN A 13 4.64 -43.41 -56.79
N ALA A 14 5.10 -43.45 -58.03
CA ALA A 14 4.77 -42.45 -59.03
C ALA A 14 3.63 -43.02 -59.88
N ASP A 15 2.39 -42.67 -59.54
CA ASP A 15 1.27 -42.70 -60.49
C ASP A 15 0.07 -41.92 -59.92
N ARG A 16 -0.52 -41.08 -60.79
CA ARG A 16 -1.68 -40.17 -60.62
C ARG A 16 -1.37 -38.68 -60.44
N LEU A 17 -0.87 -38.08 -61.52
CA LEU A 17 -1.33 -36.77 -61.94
C LEU A 17 -2.62 -36.97 -62.74
N ASP A 18 -3.75 -36.43 -62.28
CA ASP A 18 -4.84 -36.10 -63.19
C ASP A 18 -5.51 -34.78 -62.81
N SER A 19 -5.62 -33.97 -63.85
CA SER A 19 -6.11 -32.60 -63.94
C SER A 19 -7.62 -32.51 -63.74
N SER A 20 -8.09 -31.75 -62.73
CA SER A 20 -9.37 -31.00 -62.75
C SER A 20 -9.72 -30.37 -61.39
N GLU A 21 -9.00 -29.32 -60.98
CA GLU A 21 -9.50 -28.39 -59.95
C GLU A 21 -10.03 -27.11 -60.62
N ILE A 22 -11.34 -27.10 -60.91
CA ILE A 22 -12.12 -25.87 -61.03
C ILE A 22 -13.36 -26.06 -60.14
N LYS A 23 -13.35 -25.44 -58.95
CA LYS A 23 -14.57 -25.21 -58.16
C LYS A 23 -14.83 -23.71 -58.10
N PRO A 24 -16.09 -23.27 -58.21
CA PRO A 24 -16.43 -21.87 -58.39
C PRO A 24 -16.20 -21.05 -57.11
N LEU A 25 -15.78 -19.80 -57.28
CA LEU A 25 -15.65 -18.78 -56.25
C LEU A 25 -17.00 -18.55 -55.58
N GLN A 26 -17.24 -19.21 -54.45
CA GLN A 26 -18.43 -19.00 -53.64
C GLN A 26 -18.16 -17.88 -52.62
N ASN A 27 -18.85 -16.78 -52.88
CA ASN A 27 -18.94 -15.54 -52.12
C ASN A 27 -19.09 -15.81 -50.59
N SER A 28 -18.00 -15.74 -49.83
CA SER A 28 -17.97 -16.06 -48.39
C SER A 28 -17.23 -15.00 -47.56
N SER A 29 -17.18 -13.75 -48.05
CA SER A 29 -16.37 -12.69 -47.44
C SER A 29 -17.02 -11.97 -46.24
N SER A 30 -18.30 -12.18 -45.93
CA SER A 30 -18.97 -11.43 -44.85
C SER A 30 -19.25 -12.22 -43.56
N ALA A 31 -19.32 -13.56 -43.63
CA ALA A 31 -19.61 -14.41 -42.46
C ALA A 31 -18.35 -14.82 -41.66
N SER A 32 -17.15 -14.59 -42.20
CA SER A 32 -15.88 -15.06 -41.60
C SER A 32 -15.32 -14.10 -40.54
N TYR A 33 -15.61 -12.80 -40.62
CA TYR A 33 -15.05 -11.80 -39.70
C TYR A 33 -15.72 -11.83 -38.32
N THR A 34 -17.05 -11.91 -38.27
CA THR A 34 -17.81 -11.96 -37.01
C THR A 34 -17.57 -13.26 -36.24
N ALA A 35 -17.48 -14.40 -36.93
CA ALA A 35 -17.15 -15.68 -36.31
C ALA A 35 -15.73 -15.71 -35.75
N ARG A 36 -14.76 -15.09 -36.44
CA ARG A 36 -13.37 -14.98 -35.96
C ARG A 36 -13.23 -14.03 -34.77
N THR A 37 -13.96 -12.92 -34.72
CA THR A 37 -13.93 -12.02 -33.56
C THR A 37 -14.59 -12.62 -32.33
N VAL A 38 -15.67 -13.40 -32.49
CA VAL A 38 -16.33 -14.11 -31.39
C VAL A 38 -15.45 -15.25 -30.85
N ASP A 39 -14.78 -16.01 -31.71
CA ASP A 39 -13.81 -17.04 -31.28
C ASP A 39 -12.57 -16.43 -30.61
N TRP A 40 -12.14 -15.24 -31.04
CA TRP A 40 -11.03 -14.49 -30.42
C TRP A 40 -11.40 -13.91 -29.04
N CYS A 41 -12.62 -13.39 -28.87
CA CYS A 41 -13.14 -12.95 -27.58
C CYS A 41 -13.39 -14.13 -26.62
N SER A 42 -13.91 -15.24 -27.13
CA SER A 42 -14.16 -16.47 -26.36
C SER A 42 -12.87 -17.08 -25.82
N LYS A 43 -11.80 -17.13 -26.62
CA LYS A 43 -10.47 -17.60 -26.18
C LYS A 43 -9.76 -16.65 -25.21
N LYS A 44 -9.99 -15.33 -25.29
CA LYS A 44 -9.39 -14.36 -24.36
C LYS A 44 -10.13 -14.24 -23.02
N CYS A 45 -11.44 -14.48 -22.95
CA CYS A 45 -12.18 -14.59 -21.69
C CYS A 45 -12.16 -16.04 -21.13
N THR A 46 -10.97 -16.63 -21.05
CA THR A 46 -10.82 -17.95 -20.42
C THR A 46 -10.85 -17.79 -18.90
N VAL A 47 -11.54 -18.69 -18.19
CA VAL A 47 -11.61 -18.74 -16.70
C VAL A 47 -10.22 -18.64 -16.06
N ASN A 48 -9.18 -19.15 -16.71
CA ASN A 48 -7.77 -19.05 -16.27
C ASN A 48 -7.24 -17.60 -16.28
N LEU A 49 -7.66 -16.75 -17.21
CA LEU A 49 -7.28 -15.34 -17.21
C LEU A 49 -7.95 -14.59 -16.06
N LEU A 50 -9.22 -14.91 -15.78
CA LEU A 50 -9.96 -14.34 -14.66
C LEU A 50 -9.34 -14.75 -13.31
N LYS A 51 -9.01 -16.04 -13.14
CA LYS A 51 -8.28 -16.54 -11.96
C LYS A 51 -6.93 -15.86 -11.77
N ARG A 52 -6.21 -15.56 -12.87
CA ARG A 52 -4.91 -14.87 -12.81
C ARG A 52 -5.02 -13.37 -12.49
N ARG A 53 -6.12 -12.72 -12.88
CA ARG A 53 -6.33 -11.27 -12.66
C ARG A 53 -7.07 -10.97 -11.35
N VAL A 54 -7.86 -11.91 -10.85
CA VAL A 54 -8.62 -11.79 -9.60
C VAL A 54 -8.31 -13.02 -8.73
N PRO A 55 -7.18 -13.01 -7.99
CA PRO A 55 -6.70 -14.18 -7.24
C PRO A 55 -7.68 -14.69 -6.19
N ILE A 56 -8.61 -13.85 -5.70
CA ILE A 56 -9.63 -14.24 -4.72
C ILE A 56 -10.46 -15.46 -5.14
N ILE A 57 -10.69 -15.63 -6.44
CA ILE A 57 -11.49 -16.74 -6.97
C ILE A 57 -10.75 -18.07 -6.81
N GLU A 58 -9.42 -18.06 -6.71
CA GLU A 58 -8.61 -19.27 -6.57
C GLU A 58 -8.40 -19.67 -5.11
N TRP A 59 -8.13 -18.72 -4.21
CA TRP A 59 -7.79 -19.02 -2.82
C TRP A 59 -9.03 -19.12 -1.92
N LEU A 60 -10.06 -18.29 -2.14
CA LEU A 60 -11.26 -18.26 -1.28
C LEU A 60 -11.98 -19.62 -1.19
N PRO A 61 -12.14 -20.41 -2.28
CA PRO A 61 -12.77 -21.73 -2.19
C PRO A 61 -11.93 -22.78 -1.46
N LYS A 62 -10.61 -22.57 -1.31
CA LYS A 62 -9.68 -23.49 -0.64
C LYS A 62 -9.45 -23.10 0.83
N TYR A 63 -10.06 -22.02 1.29
CA TYR A 63 -9.81 -21.42 2.59
C TYR A 63 -10.45 -22.23 3.73
N SER A 64 -9.66 -22.59 4.74
CA SER A 64 -10.13 -23.42 5.85
C SER A 64 -10.59 -22.59 7.06
N ILE A 65 -11.37 -23.20 7.95
CA ILE A 65 -11.79 -22.56 9.22
C ILE A 65 -10.60 -22.43 10.19
N GLU A 66 -9.57 -23.27 10.07
CA GLU A 66 -8.36 -23.17 10.88
C GLU A 66 -7.56 -21.92 10.50
N ASP A 67 -7.45 -21.64 9.20
CA ASP A 67 -6.83 -20.41 8.69
C ASP A 67 -7.60 -19.18 9.16
N LEU A 68 -8.94 -19.22 9.14
CA LEU A 68 -9.79 -18.12 9.63
C LEU A 68 -9.50 -17.73 11.08
N LYS A 69 -9.25 -18.71 11.96
CA LYS A 69 -8.92 -18.42 13.36
C LYS A 69 -7.56 -17.75 13.49
N GLY A 70 -6.57 -18.20 12.74
CA GLY A 70 -5.25 -17.60 12.69
C GLY A 70 -5.29 -16.17 12.16
N ASP A 71 -5.98 -15.97 11.04
CA ASP A 71 -6.11 -14.68 10.36
C ASP A 71 -6.94 -13.69 11.15
N LEU A 72 -7.94 -14.13 11.93
CA LEU A 72 -8.70 -13.23 12.82
C LEU A 72 -7.83 -12.65 13.93
N ILE A 73 -6.99 -13.47 14.57
CA ILE A 73 -6.09 -13.03 15.64
C ILE A 73 -4.99 -12.12 15.07
N ALA A 74 -4.41 -12.50 13.95
CA ALA A 74 -3.41 -11.70 13.25
C ALA A 74 -4.01 -10.36 12.76
N GLY A 75 -5.17 -10.42 12.12
CA GLY A 75 -5.89 -9.27 11.59
C GLY A 75 -6.30 -8.27 12.68
N MET A 76 -6.76 -8.75 13.84
CA MET A 76 -7.06 -7.88 14.99
C MET A 76 -5.79 -7.15 15.49
N THR A 77 -4.66 -7.87 15.56
CA THR A 77 -3.38 -7.29 15.97
C THR A 77 -2.88 -6.23 14.98
N VAL A 78 -3.00 -6.51 13.67
CA VAL A 78 -2.66 -5.57 12.60
C VAL A 78 -3.59 -4.36 12.63
N ALA A 79 -4.90 -4.56 12.75
CA ALA A 79 -5.89 -3.48 12.80
C ALA A 79 -5.63 -2.51 13.97
N LEU A 80 -5.35 -3.03 15.17
CA LEU A 80 -5.01 -2.21 16.34
C LEU A 80 -3.73 -1.39 16.15
N THR A 81 -2.82 -1.83 15.27
CA THR A 81 -1.60 -1.08 14.93
C THR A 81 -1.85 -0.07 13.80
N VAL A 82 -2.64 -0.44 12.81
CA VAL A 82 -2.90 0.38 11.61
C VAL A 82 -3.78 1.59 11.93
N ILE A 83 -4.69 1.50 12.93
CA ILE A 83 -5.54 2.63 13.34
C ILE A 83 -4.71 3.86 13.76
N PRO A 84 -3.84 3.81 14.80
CA PRO A 84 -3.05 4.97 15.19
C PRO A 84 -2.04 5.37 14.11
N GLN A 85 -1.46 4.40 13.40
CA GLN A 85 -0.55 4.68 12.28
C GLN A 85 -1.25 5.50 11.18
N GLY A 86 -2.46 5.13 10.78
CA GLY A 86 -3.23 5.85 9.76
C GLY A 86 -3.55 7.28 10.19
N LEU A 87 -3.97 7.47 11.45
CA LEU A 87 -4.25 8.80 12.00
C LEU A 87 -3.01 9.71 11.97
N ALA A 88 -1.85 9.20 12.38
CA ALA A 88 -0.60 9.95 12.37
C ALA A 88 -0.15 10.29 10.94
N LEU A 89 -0.26 9.35 10.01
CA LEU A 89 0.13 9.53 8.61
C LEU A 89 -0.79 10.51 7.86
N ALA A 90 -2.09 10.54 8.16
CA ALA A 90 -2.98 11.57 7.64
C ALA A 90 -2.58 12.98 8.12
N SER A 91 -2.20 13.10 9.40
CA SER A 91 -1.68 14.36 9.94
C SER A 91 -0.39 14.80 9.25
N LEU A 92 0.50 13.85 8.90
CA LEU A 92 1.72 14.14 8.15
C LEU A 92 1.44 14.66 6.73
N ALA A 93 0.35 14.20 6.11
CA ALA A 93 -0.12 14.70 4.82
C ALA A 93 -0.89 16.04 4.90
N ASN A 94 -0.95 16.68 6.07
CA ASN A 94 -1.80 17.84 6.36
C ASN A 94 -3.30 17.60 6.10
N LEU A 95 -3.75 16.35 6.18
CA LEU A 95 -5.14 15.96 5.97
C LEU A 95 -5.87 15.73 7.29
N PRO A 96 -7.21 15.87 7.31
CA PRO A 96 -8.00 15.42 8.44
C PRO A 96 -7.74 13.93 8.77
N PRO A 97 -7.61 13.55 10.06
CA PRO A 97 -7.15 12.20 10.44
C PRO A 97 -7.98 11.04 9.88
N GLN A 98 -9.29 11.25 9.65
CA GLN A 98 -10.16 10.22 9.08
C GLN A 98 -9.69 9.71 7.70
N TYR A 99 -9.00 10.52 6.89
CA TYR A 99 -8.51 10.08 5.58
C TYR A 99 -7.48 8.96 5.69
N GLY A 100 -6.69 8.92 6.76
CA GLY A 100 -5.76 7.82 7.01
C GLY A 100 -6.48 6.50 7.28
N LEU A 101 -7.59 6.55 8.02
CA LEU A 101 -8.44 5.39 8.28
C LEU A 101 -9.17 4.92 7.02
N TYR A 102 -9.67 5.85 6.20
CA TYR A 102 -10.31 5.53 4.93
C TYR A 102 -9.34 4.82 3.97
N THR A 103 -8.13 5.34 3.83
CA THR A 103 -7.09 4.73 2.98
C THR A 103 -6.66 3.36 3.48
N ALA A 104 -6.49 3.18 4.80
CA ALA A 104 -6.15 1.88 5.37
C ALA A 104 -7.25 0.82 5.12
N PHE A 105 -8.51 1.21 5.31
CA PHE A 105 -9.64 0.31 5.08
C PHE A 105 -9.81 -0.04 3.60
N MET A 106 -9.89 0.97 2.72
CA MET A 106 -10.13 0.75 1.29
C MET A 106 -8.92 0.08 0.61
N GLY A 107 -7.70 0.40 1.03
CA GLY A 107 -6.47 -0.25 0.54
C GLY A 107 -6.45 -1.74 0.82
N CYS A 108 -6.73 -2.15 2.07
CA CYS A 108 -6.84 -3.56 2.43
C CYS A 108 -7.98 -4.25 1.68
N PHE A 109 -9.16 -3.63 1.61
CA PHE A 109 -10.33 -4.19 0.93
C PHE A 109 -10.06 -4.48 -0.56
N MET A 110 -9.48 -3.50 -1.28
CA MET A 110 -9.11 -3.69 -2.69
C MET A 110 -8.01 -4.74 -2.85
N TYR A 111 -7.05 -4.78 -1.94
CA TYR A 111 -5.98 -5.78 -1.98
C TYR A 111 -6.47 -7.20 -1.68
N THR A 112 -7.51 -7.40 -0.86
CA THR A 112 -8.11 -8.73 -0.67
C THR A 112 -8.65 -9.32 -1.97
N ILE A 113 -9.18 -8.48 -2.86
CA ILE A 113 -9.78 -8.90 -4.14
C ILE A 113 -8.71 -9.14 -5.22
N PHE A 114 -7.76 -8.22 -5.35
CA PHE A 114 -6.79 -8.20 -6.46
C PHE A 114 -5.36 -8.60 -6.08
N GLY A 115 -5.07 -8.74 -4.79
CA GLY A 115 -3.73 -9.02 -4.28
C GLY A 115 -3.26 -10.43 -4.59
N SER A 116 -1.98 -10.55 -4.94
CA SER A 116 -1.33 -11.82 -5.26
C SER A 116 -0.55 -12.42 -4.08
N CYS A 117 -0.04 -11.57 -3.17
CA CYS A 117 0.72 -12.01 -2.00
C CYS A 117 -0.18 -12.03 -0.76
N LYS A 118 -0.30 -13.20 -0.11
CA LYS A 118 -1.23 -13.42 1.01
C LYS A 118 -0.87 -12.64 2.29
N ASP A 119 0.41 -12.36 2.52
CA ASP A 119 0.91 -11.76 3.76
C ASP A 119 1.09 -10.24 3.67
N LEU A 120 0.80 -9.63 2.51
CA LEU A 120 0.99 -8.20 2.29
C LEU A 120 -0.24 -7.41 2.76
N THR A 121 0.00 -6.40 3.60
CA THR A 121 -1.02 -5.43 4.00
C THR A 121 -0.75 -4.10 3.27
N ILE A 122 -1.76 -3.55 2.59
CA ILE A 122 -1.69 -2.23 1.96
C ILE A 122 -2.35 -1.20 2.86
N GLY A 123 -1.68 -0.08 3.07
CA GLY A 123 -2.19 1.03 3.85
C GLY A 123 -1.41 2.32 3.59
N PRO A 124 -1.70 3.39 4.34
CA PRO A 124 -0.95 4.63 4.24
C PRO A 124 0.50 4.40 4.67
N THR A 125 1.43 5.05 3.96
CA THR A 125 2.87 5.02 4.24
C THR A 125 3.39 6.42 4.46
N ALA A 126 4.49 6.56 5.21
CA ALA A 126 5.07 7.86 5.54
C ALA A 126 5.52 8.63 4.30
N ILE A 127 6.15 7.93 3.35
CA ILE A 127 6.65 8.54 2.11
C ILE A 127 5.49 9.08 1.29
N MET A 128 4.44 8.27 1.10
CA MET A 128 3.24 8.69 0.39
C MET A 128 2.56 9.87 1.09
N SER A 129 2.54 9.89 2.42
CA SER A 129 1.96 10.99 3.19
C SER A 129 2.74 12.29 3.00
N LEU A 130 4.07 12.24 3.02
CA LEU A 130 4.93 13.40 2.76
C LEU A 130 4.77 13.94 1.34
N MET A 131 4.76 13.06 0.32
CA MET A 131 4.54 13.47 -1.08
C MET A 131 3.15 14.05 -1.31
N THR A 132 2.15 13.56 -0.56
CA THR A 132 0.79 14.08 -0.62
C THR A 132 0.68 15.44 0.06
N ALA A 133 1.53 15.74 1.07
CA ALA A 133 1.49 16.99 1.82
C ALA A 133 1.67 18.23 0.92
N GLU A 134 2.56 18.17 -0.07
CA GLU A 134 2.78 19.25 -1.05
C GLU A 134 1.49 19.55 -1.85
N HIS A 135 0.75 18.51 -2.24
CA HIS A 135 -0.49 18.63 -2.99
C HIS A 135 -1.66 19.10 -2.11
N THR A 136 -1.64 18.74 -0.82
CA THR A 136 -2.56 19.30 0.18
C THR A 136 -2.31 20.80 0.36
N ALA A 137 -1.07 21.26 0.36
CA ALA A 137 -0.75 22.69 0.47
C ALA A 137 -1.22 23.49 -0.76
N ALA A 138 -1.15 22.89 -1.95
CA ALA A 138 -1.55 23.54 -3.20
C ALA A 138 -3.07 23.75 -3.34
N GLY A 139 -3.88 22.75 -3.01
CA GLY A 139 -5.34 22.81 -3.24
C GLY A 139 -6.18 21.98 -2.27
N GLY A 140 -5.59 21.59 -1.15
CA GLY A 140 -6.27 20.87 -0.07
C GLY A 140 -6.68 19.45 -0.44
N VAL A 141 -7.74 19.00 0.21
CA VAL A 141 -8.24 17.62 0.12
C VAL A 141 -8.67 17.26 -1.31
N VAL A 142 -9.22 18.20 -2.07
CA VAL A 142 -9.69 17.98 -3.45
C VAL A 142 -8.55 17.54 -4.36
N TYR A 143 -7.41 18.23 -4.27
CA TYR A 143 -6.22 17.91 -5.06
C TYR A 143 -5.70 16.51 -4.72
N VAL A 144 -5.66 16.17 -3.43
CA VAL A 144 -5.23 14.84 -2.98
C VAL A 144 -6.12 13.72 -3.50
N ILE A 145 -7.44 13.89 -3.43
CA ILE A 145 -8.39 12.88 -3.93
C ILE A 145 -8.20 12.72 -5.46
N LEU A 146 -8.06 13.83 -6.18
CA LEU A 146 -7.90 13.82 -7.63
C LEU A 146 -6.57 13.18 -8.06
N ILE A 147 -5.43 13.53 -7.44
CA ILE A 147 -4.13 12.94 -7.78
C ILE A 147 -4.07 11.46 -7.40
N THR A 148 -4.74 11.05 -6.31
CA THR A 148 -4.86 9.63 -5.94
C THR A 148 -5.64 8.86 -6.99
N PHE A 149 -6.75 9.40 -7.47
CA PHE A 149 -7.55 8.81 -8.54
C PHE A 149 -6.75 8.71 -9.84
N LEU A 150 -6.12 9.81 -10.26
CA LEU A 150 -5.35 9.87 -11.50
C LEU A 150 -4.12 8.96 -11.45
N SER A 151 -3.49 8.84 -10.27
CA SER A 151 -2.41 7.89 -10.02
C SER A 151 -2.87 6.44 -10.19
N GLY A 152 -4.03 6.09 -9.64
CA GLY A 152 -4.65 4.79 -9.84
C GLY A 152 -4.93 4.49 -11.33
N CYS A 153 -5.42 5.48 -12.08
CA CYS A 153 -5.60 5.35 -13.52
C CYS A 153 -4.28 5.11 -14.27
N ILE A 154 -3.21 5.82 -13.90
CA ILE A 154 -1.88 5.63 -14.50
C ILE A 154 -1.31 4.26 -14.16
N GLN A 155 -1.44 3.81 -12.91
CA GLN A 155 -1.03 2.45 -12.51
C GLN A 155 -1.81 1.36 -13.24
N LEU A 156 -3.13 1.55 -13.39
CA LEU A 156 -3.96 0.64 -14.17
C LEU A 156 -3.51 0.61 -15.64
N LEU A 157 -3.24 1.77 -16.24
CA LEU A 157 -2.75 1.88 -17.60
C LEU A 157 -1.38 1.20 -17.76
N MET A 158 -0.44 1.42 -16.84
CA MET A 158 0.84 0.70 -16.81
C MET A 158 0.63 -0.81 -16.73
N GLY A 159 -0.32 -1.28 -15.91
CA GLY A 159 -0.69 -2.69 -15.80
C GLY A 159 -1.29 -3.27 -17.08
N ILE A 160 -2.15 -2.53 -17.78
CA ILE A 160 -2.79 -2.93 -19.04
C ILE A 160 -1.76 -3.02 -20.17
N LEU A 161 -0.86 -2.04 -20.24
CA LEU A 161 0.26 -2.00 -21.18
C LEU A 161 1.35 -3.04 -20.82
N ASN A 162 1.17 -3.80 -19.74
CA ASN A 162 2.12 -4.78 -19.21
C ASN A 162 3.52 -4.20 -18.95
N LEU A 163 3.59 -2.94 -18.50
CA LEU A 163 4.83 -2.29 -18.06
C LEU A 163 5.42 -2.91 -16.79
N GLY A 164 4.84 -4.01 -16.27
CA GLY A 164 5.43 -4.82 -15.21
C GLY A 164 6.82 -5.35 -15.54
N PHE A 165 7.23 -5.43 -16.82
CA PHE A 165 8.62 -5.73 -17.16
C PHE A 165 9.60 -4.65 -16.65
N LEU A 166 9.19 -3.39 -16.51
CA LEU A 166 10.03 -2.31 -15.98
C LEU A 166 10.48 -2.59 -14.54
N VAL A 167 9.64 -3.30 -13.77
CA VAL A 167 9.97 -3.75 -12.41
C VAL A 167 11.20 -4.66 -12.39
N THR A 168 11.39 -5.46 -13.45
CA THR A 168 12.55 -6.36 -13.55
C THR A 168 13.87 -5.61 -13.80
N PHE A 169 13.80 -4.38 -14.31
CA PHE A 169 14.96 -3.50 -14.48
C PHE A 169 15.35 -2.76 -13.20
N ILE A 170 14.51 -2.78 -12.16
CA ILE A 170 14.86 -2.20 -10.85
C ILE A 170 15.82 -3.15 -10.15
N SER A 171 17.11 -2.76 -10.14
CA SER A 171 18.16 -3.54 -9.49
C SER A 171 17.95 -3.64 -7.98
N SER A 172 18.45 -4.71 -7.37
CA SER A 172 18.41 -4.89 -5.92
C SER A 172 19.11 -3.75 -5.17
N SER A 173 20.13 -3.14 -5.77
CA SER A 173 20.83 -1.97 -5.22
C SER A 173 19.93 -0.73 -5.16
N VAL A 174 19.07 -0.50 -6.16
CA VAL A 174 18.11 0.62 -6.15
C VAL A 174 17.05 0.41 -5.09
N VAL A 175 16.49 -0.80 -4.97
CA VAL A 175 15.52 -1.12 -3.92
C VAL A 175 16.16 -0.95 -2.54
N SER A 176 17.38 -1.45 -2.33
CA SER A 176 18.11 -1.29 -1.06
C SER A 176 18.38 0.18 -0.73
N GLY A 177 18.83 0.99 -1.69
CA GLY A 177 19.04 2.42 -1.52
C GLY A 177 17.74 3.16 -1.18
N PHE A 178 16.65 2.86 -1.90
CA PHE A 178 15.32 3.41 -1.61
C PHE A 178 14.84 3.05 -0.20
N THR A 179 14.90 1.76 0.17
CA THR A 179 14.47 1.32 1.52
C THR A 179 15.31 1.95 2.64
N SER A 180 16.60 2.18 2.42
CA SER A 180 17.47 2.87 3.38
C SER A 180 17.11 4.35 3.52
N ALA A 181 16.90 5.05 2.40
CA ALA A 181 16.46 6.45 2.40
C ALA A 181 15.06 6.61 3.02
N ALA A 182 14.15 5.69 2.69
CA ALA A 182 12.83 5.61 3.30
C ALA A 182 12.91 5.43 4.82
N ALA A 183 13.74 4.51 5.30
CA ALA A 183 13.93 4.28 6.73
C ALA A 183 14.47 5.52 7.46
N ILE A 184 15.44 6.22 6.86
CA ILE A 184 15.98 7.48 7.40
C ILE A 184 14.89 8.56 7.43
N THR A 185 14.13 8.71 6.35
CA THR A 185 13.04 9.70 6.26
C THR A 185 11.95 9.42 7.30
N ILE A 186 11.53 8.16 7.45
CA ILE A 186 10.59 7.74 8.49
C ILE A 186 11.17 8.09 9.86
N ALA A 187 12.41 7.72 10.16
CA ALA A 187 13.02 8.02 11.46
C ALA A 187 13.01 9.52 11.76
N THR A 188 13.37 10.37 10.80
CA THR A 188 13.35 11.83 10.95
C THR A 188 11.94 12.37 11.22
N THR A 189 10.94 11.95 10.44
CA THR A 189 9.54 12.41 10.64
C THR A 189 8.98 12.01 12.02
N GLN A 190 9.41 10.86 12.57
CA GLN A 190 8.95 10.39 13.88
C GLN A 190 9.65 11.08 15.06
N ILE A 191 10.88 11.58 14.88
CA ILE A 191 11.63 12.24 15.95
C ILE A 191 10.88 13.48 16.45
N SER A 192 10.38 14.34 15.56
CA SER A 192 9.59 15.52 15.95
C SER A 192 8.33 15.14 16.73
N GLY A 193 7.69 14.02 16.37
CA GLY A 193 6.53 13.47 17.08
C GLY A 193 6.85 13.00 18.51
N ILE A 194 8.01 12.36 18.72
CA ILE A 194 8.44 11.94 20.07
C ILE A 194 8.63 13.15 20.98
N PHE A 195 9.18 14.26 20.49
CA PHE A 195 9.40 15.46 21.28
C PHE A 195 8.13 16.33 21.44
N GLY A 196 7.00 15.92 20.87
CA GLY A 196 5.72 16.64 20.93
C GLY A 196 5.72 17.96 20.17
N MET A 197 6.57 18.08 19.14
CA MET A 197 6.68 19.29 18.33
C MET A 197 5.64 19.28 17.20
N ASN A 198 4.79 20.30 17.14
CA ASN A 198 3.83 20.50 16.06
C ASN A 198 4.50 21.25 14.89
N SER A 199 5.32 20.55 14.12
CA SER A 199 5.99 21.11 12.95
C SER A 199 5.24 20.71 11.68
N LYS A 200 4.58 21.68 11.04
CA LYS A 200 4.14 21.50 9.65
C LYS A 200 5.37 21.63 8.77
N SER A 201 5.67 20.59 8.00
CA SER A 201 6.88 20.52 7.19
C SER A 201 6.54 19.93 5.83
N GLU A 202 7.17 20.48 4.80
CA GLU A 202 6.95 20.10 3.41
C GLU A 202 8.11 19.23 2.87
N GLY A 203 9.03 18.80 3.75
CA GLY A 203 10.13 17.93 3.32
C GLY A 203 11.08 17.48 4.43
N PHE A 204 11.95 16.54 4.08
CA PHE A 204 12.95 15.98 5.00
C PHE A 204 13.89 17.03 5.59
N ILE A 205 14.37 17.98 4.77
CA ILE A 205 15.30 19.02 5.23
C ILE A 205 14.61 19.97 6.20
N ASP A 206 13.37 20.33 5.91
CA ASP A 206 12.56 21.18 6.75
C ASP A 206 12.23 20.49 8.08
N ASP A 207 11.98 19.18 8.09
CA ASP A 207 11.81 18.39 9.32
C ASP A 207 13.04 18.48 10.23
N VAL A 208 14.23 18.30 9.64
CA VAL A 208 15.49 18.37 10.38
C VAL A 208 15.72 19.78 10.92
N TYR A 209 15.53 20.80 10.09
CA TYR A 209 15.68 22.20 10.49
C TYR A 209 14.70 22.59 11.61
N ASN A 210 13.42 22.24 11.44
CA ASN A 210 12.37 22.50 12.41
C ASN A 210 12.61 21.78 13.73
N PHE A 211 13.16 20.57 13.70
CA PHE A 211 13.54 19.85 14.91
C PHE A 211 14.63 20.58 15.70
N PHE A 212 15.75 20.94 15.05
CA PHE A 212 16.84 21.66 15.73
C PHE A 212 16.43 23.06 16.20
N SER A 213 15.63 23.76 15.39
CA SER A 213 15.05 25.05 15.75
C SER A 213 14.10 24.92 16.95
N GLY A 214 13.24 23.90 16.94
CA GLY A 214 12.30 23.60 18.03
C GLY A 214 12.99 23.28 19.36
N ILE A 215 14.11 22.54 19.31
CA ILE A 215 14.96 22.32 20.49
C ILE A 215 15.51 23.65 21.01
N SER A 216 16.04 24.49 20.11
CA SER A 216 16.64 25.78 20.49
C SER A 216 15.61 26.75 21.10
N GLN A 217 14.34 26.64 20.71
CA GLN A 217 13.24 27.46 21.22
C GLN A 217 12.62 26.91 22.52
N GLY A 218 12.99 25.69 22.95
CA GLY A 218 12.45 25.07 24.16
C GLY A 218 10.98 24.62 24.04
N ASN A 219 10.45 24.48 22.83
CA ASN A 219 9.06 24.05 22.57
C ASN A 219 8.93 22.51 22.66
N ILE A 220 9.40 21.93 23.76
CA ILE A 220 9.40 20.48 23.99
C ILE A 220 8.30 20.15 25.00
N ARG A 221 7.41 19.23 24.62
CA ARG A 221 6.39 18.70 25.53
C ARG A 221 6.97 17.50 26.27
N TYR A 222 7.37 17.71 27.51
CA TYR A 222 8.06 16.68 28.30
C TYR A 222 7.24 15.41 28.54
N TRP A 223 5.90 15.52 28.63
CA TRP A 223 5.01 14.36 28.77
C TRP A 223 4.98 13.49 27.51
N ASP A 224 4.87 14.09 26.33
CA ASP A 224 4.91 13.38 25.05
C ASP A 224 6.28 12.67 24.87
N MET A 225 7.36 13.38 25.21
CA MET A 225 8.72 12.84 25.18
C MET A 225 8.90 11.63 26.10
N THR A 226 8.45 11.75 27.34
CA THR A 226 8.54 10.67 28.33
C THR A 226 7.72 9.47 27.88
N MET A 227 6.49 9.69 27.40
CA MET A 227 5.63 8.62 26.89
C MET A 227 6.23 7.92 25.67
N GLY A 228 6.83 8.69 24.74
CA GLY A 228 7.53 8.16 23.57
C GLY A 228 8.72 7.27 23.93
N PHE A 229 9.63 7.74 24.80
CA PHE A 229 10.79 6.94 25.23
C PHE A 229 10.37 5.71 26.05
N CYS A 230 9.38 5.82 26.94
CA CYS A 230 8.82 4.68 27.67
C CYS A 230 8.22 3.65 26.71
N SER A 231 7.54 4.11 25.65
CA SER A 231 6.96 3.25 24.62
C SER A 231 8.03 2.48 23.84
N ILE A 232 9.12 3.16 23.44
CA ILE A 232 10.27 2.52 22.78
C ILE A 232 10.90 1.48 23.70
N ALA A 233 11.14 1.84 24.97
CA ALA A 233 11.71 0.92 25.95
C ALA A 233 10.82 -0.32 26.15
N PHE A 234 9.50 -0.13 26.26
CA PHE A 234 8.52 -1.22 26.38
C PHE A 234 8.54 -2.16 25.16
N LEU A 235 8.53 -1.61 23.95
CA LEU A 235 8.61 -2.41 22.72
C LEU A 235 9.93 -3.19 22.61
N LEU A 236 11.06 -2.55 22.94
CA LEU A 236 12.37 -3.20 22.92
C LEU A 236 12.47 -4.29 23.98
N MET A 237 11.93 -4.05 25.18
CA MET A 237 11.84 -5.05 26.25
C MET A 237 11.05 -6.28 25.78
N LEU A 238 9.83 -6.10 25.26
CA LEU A 238 9.00 -7.21 24.77
C LEU A 238 9.62 -7.94 23.56
N LYS A 239 10.37 -7.22 22.71
CA LYS A 239 11.13 -7.81 21.61
C LYS A 239 12.29 -8.67 22.13
N TYR A 240 12.98 -8.21 23.17
CA TYR A 240 14.08 -8.95 23.80
C TYR A 240 13.57 -10.19 24.54
N CYS A 241 12.44 -10.09 25.27
CA CYS A 241 11.82 -11.22 25.95
C CYS A 241 11.52 -12.40 25.02
N ASN A 242 11.13 -12.15 23.76
CA ASN A 242 10.88 -13.20 22.77
C ASN A 242 12.14 -13.91 22.28
N ARG A 243 13.32 -13.28 22.41
CA ARG A 243 14.60 -13.90 22.06
C ARG A 243 15.15 -14.76 23.19
N LEU A 244 14.63 -14.63 24.40
CA LEU A 244 14.97 -15.52 25.51
C LEU A 244 14.33 -16.88 25.27
N GLN A 245 15.05 -17.77 24.58
CA GLN A 245 14.68 -19.18 24.50
C GLN A 245 14.86 -19.78 25.90
N TRP A 246 13.74 -20.06 26.57
CA TRP A 246 13.75 -20.70 27.89
C TRP A 246 14.04 -22.19 27.75
N THR A 247 15.29 -22.53 27.43
CA THR A 247 15.77 -23.91 27.34
C THR A 247 16.06 -24.48 28.73
N CYS A 248 15.09 -24.52 29.66
CA CYS A 248 15.32 -25.13 30.98
C CYS A 248 14.04 -25.69 31.64
N CYS A 249 13.83 -27.02 31.56
CA CYS A 249 13.08 -27.85 32.53
C CYS A 249 11.54 -28.01 32.45
N GLY A 250 11.07 -28.75 31.44
CA GLY A 250 10.26 -29.98 31.62
C GLY A 250 8.84 -29.94 32.25
N SER A 251 8.36 -28.83 32.81
CA SER A 251 7.04 -28.76 33.47
C SER A 251 5.94 -28.20 32.54
N SER A 252 4.69 -28.67 32.71
CA SER A 252 3.53 -28.14 31.97
C SER A 252 3.33 -26.64 32.20
N MET A 253 3.63 -26.14 33.41
CA MET A 253 3.56 -24.72 33.76
C MET A 253 4.53 -23.88 32.92
N GLN A 254 5.72 -24.39 32.66
CA GLN A 254 6.70 -23.68 31.84
C GLN A 254 6.29 -23.59 30.37
N ARG A 255 5.69 -24.66 29.80
CA ARG A 255 5.15 -24.62 28.44
C ARG A 255 4.04 -23.58 28.30
N ILE A 256 3.20 -23.45 29.33
CA ILE A 256 2.15 -22.42 29.38
C ILE A 256 2.79 -21.03 29.43
N MET A 257 3.76 -20.79 30.32
CA MET A 257 4.44 -19.49 30.41
C MET A 257 5.18 -19.11 29.13
N GLU A 258 5.85 -20.05 28.47
CA GLU A 258 6.51 -19.83 27.19
C GLU A 258 5.51 -19.46 26.08
N THR A 259 4.38 -20.18 26.02
CA THR A 259 3.30 -19.89 25.07
C THR A 259 2.70 -18.51 25.32
N LEU A 260 2.49 -18.13 26.60
CA LEU A 260 1.98 -16.82 26.98
C LEU A 260 2.97 -15.70 26.63
N LEU A 261 4.25 -15.84 26.98
CA LEU A 261 5.29 -14.86 26.66
C LEU A 261 5.42 -14.65 25.14
N ARG A 262 5.37 -15.73 24.37
CA ARG A 262 5.39 -15.67 22.92
C ARG A 262 4.16 -14.96 22.35
N THR A 263 2.98 -15.24 22.89
CA THR A 263 1.72 -14.59 22.48
C THR A 263 1.75 -13.08 22.80
N VAL A 264 2.20 -12.71 24.00
CA VAL A 264 2.36 -11.31 24.44
C VAL A 264 3.35 -10.57 23.54
N SER A 265 4.46 -11.20 23.14
CA SER A 265 5.43 -10.54 22.26
C SER A 265 4.91 -10.33 20.83
N ILE A 266 4.10 -11.26 20.31
CA ILE A 266 3.43 -11.10 19.01
C ILE A 266 2.44 -9.92 19.08
N ALA A 267 1.71 -9.79 20.19
CA ALA A 267 0.75 -8.71 20.42
C ALA A 267 1.36 -7.38 20.90
N ARG A 268 2.70 -7.22 20.94
CA ARG A 268 3.38 -6.07 21.57
C ARG A 268 2.91 -4.70 21.08
N ASN A 269 2.65 -4.55 19.77
CA ASN A 269 2.20 -3.28 19.19
C ASN A 269 0.78 -2.94 19.65
N ALA A 270 -0.12 -3.93 19.63
CA ALA A 270 -1.48 -3.76 20.12
C ALA A 270 -1.51 -3.46 21.63
N LEU A 271 -0.69 -4.16 22.42
CA LEU A 271 -0.57 -3.92 23.86
C LEU A 271 -0.06 -2.52 24.17
N LEU A 272 0.91 -2.02 23.40
CA LEU A 272 1.40 -0.65 23.54
C LEU A 272 0.28 0.36 23.26
N VAL A 273 -0.44 0.21 22.14
CA VAL A 273 -1.51 1.15 21.77
C VAL A 273 -2.60 1.20 22.84
N LEU A 274 -3.03 0.03 23.34
CA LEU A 274 -4.05 -0.06 24.38
C LEU A 274 -3.56 0.52 25.72
N SER A 275 -2.30 0.28 26.10
CA SER A 275 -1.74 0.82 27.34
C SER A 275 -1.59 2.34 27.27
N CYS A 276 -1.06 2.89 26.17
CA CYS A 276 -0.96 4.33 25.94
C CYS A 276 -2.34 5.00 25.93
N ALA A 277 -3.33 4.40 25.26
CA ALA A 277 -4.71 4.91 25.26
C ALA A 277 -5.34 4.90 26.66
N GLY A 278 -5.11 3.83 27.43
CA GLY A 278 -5.58 3.74 28.82
C GLY A 278 -4.95 4.81 29.72
N ILE A 279 -3.62 4.99 29.62
CA ILE A 279 -2.89 6.03 30.37
C ILE A 279 -3.41 7.43 29.99
N ALA A 280 -3.61 7.70 28.70
CA ALA A 280 -4.17 8.97 28.24
C ALA A 280 -5.58 9.21 28.80
N ALA A 281 -6.47 8.21 28.78
CA ALA A 281 -7.82 8.33 29.33
C ALA A 281 -7.82 8.61 30.85
N ILE A 282 -6.89 7.99 31.59
CA ILE A 282 -6.72 8.24 33.02
C ILE A 282 -6.24 9.68 33.26
N LEU A 283 -5.24 10.15 32.50
CA LEU A 283 -4.71 11.52 32.62
C LEU A 283 -5.78 12.59 32.33
N ILE A 284 -6.60 12.37 31.30
CA ILE A 284 -7.75 13.25 30.98
C ILE A 284 -8.74 13.27 32.14
N SER A 285 -8.96 12.13 32.81
CA SER A 285 -9.86 12.06 33.98
C SER A 285 -9.33 12.84 35.19
N TYR A 286 -8.02 13.11 35.24
CA TYR A 286 -7.37 13.93 36.26
C TYR A 286 -7.16 15.41 35.83
N ASP A 287 -7.73 15.83 34.69
CA ASP A 287 -7.62 17.21 34.16
C ASP A 287 -6.18 17.62 33.77
N ILE A 288 -5.33 16.65 33.43
CA ILE A 288 -3.96 16.89 32.96
C ILE A 288 -3.93 16.83 31.43
N ASP A 289 -4.21 17.97 30.78
CA ASP A 289 -4.27 18.12 29.32
C ASP A 289 -2.89 18.44 28.69
N GLU A 290 -1.83 17.77 29.14
CA GLU A 290 -0.47 18.04 28.65
C GLU A 290 -0.03 17.12 27.50
N LEU A 291 -0.83 16.11 27.13
CA LEU A 291 -0.54 15.20 26.00
C LEU A 291 -1.08 15.70 24.66
N SER A 292 -0.36 15.44 23.58
CA SER A 292 -0.84 15.73 22.22
C SER A 292 -1.92 14.71 21.82
N LEU A 293 -3.19 15.11 21.89
CA LEU A 293 -4.31 14.26 21.52
C LEU A 293 -4.68 14.43 20.05
N THR A 294 -5.02 13.30 19.41
CA THR A 294 -5.62 13.32 18.08
C THR A 294 -6.99 14.01 18.19
N HIS A 295 -7.14 15.15 17.50
CA HIS A 295 -8.40 15.91 17.49
C HIS A 295 -9.59 15.05 17.01
N SER A 296 -10.81 15.55 17.22
CA SER A 296 -12.05 14.84 16.90
C SER A 296 -12.04 14.26 15.48
N VAL A 297 -12.22 12.94 15.38
CA VAL A 297 -12.35 12.23 14.11
C VAL A 297 -13.83 12.21 13.72
N LYS A 298 -14.16 12.67 12.51
CA LYS A 298 -15.54 12.60 12.00
C LYS A 298 -15.94 11.13 11.83
N ALA A 299 -17.06 10.75 12.45
CA ALA A 299 -17.62 9.40 12.31
C ALA A 299 -18.37 9.25 10.98
N GLY A 300 -18.30 8.05 10.40
CA GLY A 300 -19.01 7.69 9.18
C GLY A 300 -18.10 7.45 7.98
N LEU A 301 -18.66 6.77 6.97
CA LEU A 301 -18.04 6.60 5.66
C LEU A 301 -18.34 7.84 4.81
N PRO A 302 -17.39 8.30 3.98
CA PRO A 302 -17.67 9.35 3.02
C PRO A 302 -18.68 8.83 1.98
N PRO A 303 -19.55 9.70 1.44
CA PRO A 303 -20.42 9.33 0.34
C PRO A 303 -19.59 8.86 -0.86
N PHE A 304 -20.13 7.92 -1.62
CA PHE A 304 -19.50 7.48 -2.86
C PHE A 304 -19.68 8.55 -3.94
N GLU A 305 -18.62 9.30 -4.21
CA GLU A 305 -18.60 10.39 -5.17
C GLU A 305 -17.37 10.27 -6.07
N LEU A 306 -17.50 10.70 -7.32
CA LEU A 306 -16.37 10.85 -8.21
C LEU A 306 -15.53 12.05 -7.77
N PRO A 307 -14.20 12.04 -8.00
CA PRO A 307 -13.38 13.20 -7.71
C PRO A 307 -13.90 14.43 -8.46
N SER A 308 -13.93 15.57 -7.79
CA SER A 308 -14.26 16.84 -8.43
C SER A 308 -13.13 17.23 -9.37
N PHE A 309 -13.46 17.39 -10.66
CA PHE A 309 -12.51 17.79 -11.70
C PHE A 309 -12.37 19.31 -11.87
N SER A 310 -13.20 20.09 -11.16
CA SER A 310 -13.07 21.53 -11.04
C SER A 310 -12.79 21.92 -9.60
N TYR A 311 -11.98 22.96 -9.42
CA TYR A 311 -11.68 23.52 -8.11
C TYR A 311 -12.23 24.94 -8.06
N HIS A 312 -13.19 25.15 -7.16
CA HIS A 312 -13.77 26.45 -6.88
C HIS A 312 -13.42 26.79 -5.44
N SER A 313 -12.48 27.71 -5.25
CA SER A 313 -12.15 28.24 -3.93
C SER A 313 -12.38 29.74 -3.91
N PHE A 314 -13.26 30.16 -3.01
CA PHE A 314 -13.44 31.58 -2.71
C PHE A 314 -12.47 31.94 -1.58
N ASP A 315 -11.44 32.71 -1.92
CA ASP A 315 -10.54 33.22 -0.91
C ASP A 315 -11.11 34.51 -0.30
N ASN A 316 -11.58 34.39 0.95
CA ASN A 316 -12.11 35.51 1.73
C ASN A 316 -11.06 36.62 1.94
N ALA A 317 -9.75 36.32 1.87
CA ALA A 317 -8.70 37.30 2.10
C ALA A 317 -8.43 38.18 0.88
N THR A 318 -8.52 37.62 -0.33
CA THR A 318 -8.29 38.34 -1.60
C THR A 318 -9.58 38.76 -2.30
N ASN A 319 -10.76 38.34 -1.81
CA ASN A 319 -12.06 38.51 -2.47
C ASN A 319 -12.05 38.03 -3.93
N GLN A 320 -11.22 37.02 -4.23
CA GLN A 320 -11.11 36.43 -5.55
C GLN A 320 -11.63 35.00 -5.52
N THR A 321 -12.44 34.67 -6.52
CA THR A 321 -12.79 33.29 -6.87
C THR A 321 -11.65 32.71 -7.68
N ILE A 322 -10.93 31.74 -7.11
CA ILE A 322 -9.99 30.92 -7.86
C ILE A 322 -10.80 29.76 -8.43
N ASP A 323 -11.18 29.90 -9.69
CA ASP A 323 -11.75 28.83 -10.49
C ASP A 323 -10.63 28.23 -11.33
N LYS A 324 -10.30 26.97 -11.06
CA LYS A 324 -9.31 26.21 -11.83
C LYS A 324 -10.01 25.08 -12.57
N ASP A 325 -9.76 25.02 -13.87
CA ASP A 325 -10.20 23.91 -14.70
C ASP A 325 -9.31 22.69 -14.47
N PHE A 326 -9.76 21.53 -14.94
CA PHE A 326 -9.03 20.27 -14.79
C PHE A 326 -7.58 20.35 -15.30
N LEU A 327 -7.34 21.04 -16.42
CA LEU A 327 -6.01 21.18 -17.00
C LEU A 327 -5.09 22.03 -16.11
N ASP A 328 -5.61 23.10 -15.51
CA ASP A 328 -4.85 23.96 -14.59
C ASP A 328 -4.48 23.18 -13.32
N ILE A 329 -5.40 22.35 -12.82
CA ILE A 329 -5.14 21.48 -11.68
C ILE A 329 -4.06 20.44 -12.01
N VAL A 330 -4.10 19.84 -13.20
CA VAL A 330 -3.08 18.89 -13.66
C VAL A 330 -1.73 19.57 -13.85
N GLU A 331 -1.71 20.82 -14.33
CA GLU A 331 -0.50 21.63 -14.44
C GLU A 331 0.10 21.94 -13.06
N ASP A 332 -0.74 22.32 -12.09
CA ASP A 332 -0.31 22.54 -10.70
C ASP A 332 0.27 21.28 -10.05
N MET A 333 -0.28 20.10 -10.37
CA MET A 333 0.24 18.81 -9.90
C MET A 333 1.60 18.45 -10.53
N GLY A 334 1.92 19.04 -11.68
CA GLY A 334 3.21 18.94 -12.35
C GLY A 334 3.77 17.53 -12.44
N SER A 335 4.98 17.34 -11.91
CA SER A 335 5.68 16.04 -11.92
C SER A 335 5.10 15.02 -10.95
N GLY A 336 4.32 15.45 -9.95
CA GLY A 336 3.66 14.58 -8.97
C GLY A 336 2.80 13.51 -9.64
N LEU A 337 2.17 13.85 -10.77
CA LEU A 337 1.33 12.94 -11.54
C LEU A 337 2.09 11.70 -12.06
N VAL A 338 3.39 11.81 -12.32
CA VAL A 338 4.23 10.70 -12.80
C VAL A 338 5.00 10.06 -11.64
N ILE A 339 5.48 10.87 -10.71
CA ILE A 339 6.31 10.41 -9.60
C ILE A 339 5.50 9.55 -8.62
N ILE A 340 4.30 9.98 -8.22
CA ILE A 340 3.48 9.27 -7.23
C ILE A 340 3.11 7.84 -7.68
N PRO A 341 2.60 7.61 -8.91
CA PRO A 341 2.31 6.25 -9.40
C PRO A 341 3.53 5.34 -9.38
N LEU A 342 4.67 5.86 -9.82
CA LEU A 342 5.93 5.12 -9.93
C LEU A 342 6.49 4.79 -8.55
N LEU A 343 6.44 5.74 -7.63
CA LEU A 343 6.88 5.58 -6.25
C LEU A 343 6.03 4.53 -5.52
N CYS A 344 4.71 4.60 -5.65
CA CYS A 344 3.79 3.61 -5.08
C CYS A 344 4.02 2.21 -5.66
N LEU A 345 4.29 2.11 -6.97
CA LEU A 345 4.69 0.85 -7.59
C LEU A 345 6.00 0.31 -6.97
N LEU A 346 7.03 1.17 -6.85
CA LEU A 346 8.33 0.79 -6.30
C LEU A 346 8.23 0.35 -4.83
N GLU A 347 7.44 1.04 -4.01
CA GLU A 347 7.18 0.69 -2.62
C GLU A 347 6.50 -0.68 -2.51
N ALA A 348 5.43 -0.92 -3.29
CA ALA A 348 4.74 -2.21 -3.31
C ALA A 348 5.67 -3.36 -3.70
N ILE A 349 6.57 -3.15 -4.67
CA ILE A 349 7.55 -4.15 -5.11
C ILE A 349 8.61 -4.39 -4.04
N ALA A 350 9.11 -3.33 -3.40
CA ALA A 350 10.11 -3.44 -2.35
C ALA A 350 9.58 -4.29 -1.19
N ILE A 351 8.33 -4.04 -0.79
CA ILE A 351 7.67 -4.82 0.26
C ILE A 351 7.42 -6.26 -0.22
N ALA A 352 6.87 -6.44 -1.42
CA ALA A 352 6.59 -7.77 -1.95
C ALA A 352 7.85 -8.65 -2.12
N LYS A 353 9.01 -8.07 -2.46
CA LYS A 353 10.30 -8.79 -2.52
C LYS A 353 10.88 -9.14 -1.16
N SER A 354 10.43 -8.48 -0.09
CA SER A 354 10.90 -8.74 1.27
C SER A 354 10.19 -9.91 1.94
N PHE A 355 9.02 -10.31 1.41
CA PHE A 355 8.24 -11.49 1.80
C PHE A 355 8.60 -12.69 0.94
#